data_AF-A0A950LYD6-F1
#
_entry.id   AF-A0A950LYD6-F1
#
_cell.length_a   1.000
_cell.length_b   1.000
_cell.length_c   1.000
_cell.angle_alpha   90.00
_cell.angle_beta   90.00
_cell.angle_gamma   90.00
#
_symmetry.space_group_name_H-M   'P 1'
#
loop_
_entity.id
_entity.type
_entity.pdbx_description
1 polymer ?
#
loop_
_entity_poly.entity_id
_entity_poly.type
_entity_poly.pdbx_seq_one_letter_code
_entity_poly.pdbx_strand_id
1 'polypeptide(L)'
;MLYPVVCAAPPARHIDELVEFLHQAGWCICVIPTPRAASWIDHHVLEQRTGYPIRHDHRLPGDPDSLPRADAVAVVPATFNTINKWAAGISDTFALGILNEAIGLEIPVVVRHHTSLGSRVVQAVARSL
;
A
#
# COMPACT_ATOMS: atom_id res chain seq x y z
N MET A 1 0.53 2.08 -13.19
CA MET A 1 0.99 1.30 -12.03
C MET A 1 0.42 1.92 -10.76
N LEU A 2 -0.36 1.16 -9.99
CA LEU A 2 -0.92 1.59 -8.71
C LEU A 2 -0.39 0.71 -7.59
N TYR A 3 0.00 1.32 -6.48
CA TYR A 3 0.44 0.62 -5.26
C TYR A 3 -0.63 0.68 -4.17
N PRO A 4 -1.39 -0.41 -3.94
CA PRO A 4 -2.18 -0.55 -2.73
C PRO A 4 -1.25 -0.77 -1.52
N VAL A 5 -1.18 0.20 -0.61
CA VAL A 5 -0.55 0.04 0.70
C VAL A 5 -1.60 -0.49 1.68
N VAL A 6 -1.41 -1.74 2.14
CA VAL A 6 -2.43 -2.49 2.89
C VAL A 6 -2.06 -2.58 4.36
N CYS A 7 -2.86 -1.98 5.24
CA CYS A 7 -2.67 -2.10 6.69
C CYS A 7 -3.48 -3.27 7.26
N ALA A 8 -3.06 -3.79 8.42
CA ALA A 8 -3.75 -4.89 9.10
C ALA A 8 -5.09 -4.44 9.70
N ALA A 9 -6.15 -4.56 8.92
CA ALA A 9 -7.54 -4.33 9.30
C ALA A 9 -8.44 -5.35 8.58
N PRO A 10 -9.65 -5.67 9.08
CA PRO A 10 -10.49 -6.75 8.54
C PRO A 10 -10.64 -6.76 7.00
N PRO A 11 -10.81 -5.61 6.32
CA PRO A 11 -10.89 -5.58 4.85
C PRO A 11 -9.64 -6.07 4.11
N ALA A 12 -8.47 -6.09 4.75
CA ALA A 12 -7.23 -6.55 4.13
C ALA A 12 -7.29 -8.03 3.69
N ARG A 13 -8.15 -8.84 4.32
CA ARG A 13 -8.35 -10.26 3.95
C ARG A 13 -9.03 -10.43 2.59
N HIS A 14 -9.67 -9.38 2.09
CA HIS A 14 -10.40 -9.33 0.81
C HIS A 14 -9.66 -8.46 -0.22
N ILE A 15 -8.33 -8.34 -0.08
CA ILE A 15 -7.53 -7.51 -0.97
C ILE A 15 -7.55 -8.01 -2.41
N ASP A 16 -7.76 -9.30 -2.62
CA ASP A 16 -7.93 -9.94 -3.93
C ASP A 16 -9.14 -9.39 -4.70
N GLU A 17 -10.25 -9.10 -4.00
CA GLU A 17 -11.43 -8.47 -4.59
C GLU A 17 -11.10 -7.05 -5.08
N LEU A 18 -10.31 -6.29 -4.31
CA LEU A 18 -9.85 -4.95 -4.72
C LEU A 18 -8.89 -5.02 -5.91
N VAL A 19 -7.97 -5.98 -5.92
CA VAL A 19 -7.04 -6.20 -7.04
C VAL A 19 -7.81 -6.48 -8.33
N GLU A 20 -8.80 -7.37 -8.28
CA GLU A 20 -9.66 -7.68 -9.42
C GLU A 20 -10.40 -6.44 -9.93
N PHE A 21 -11.02 -5.68 -9.03
CA PHE A 21 -11.70 -4.44 -9.39
C PHE A 21 -10.75 -3.43 -10.07
N LEU A 22 -9.53 -3.27 -9.55
CA LEU A 22 -8.56 -2.34 -10.10
C LEU A 22 -8.01 -2.80 -11.46
N HIS A 23 -7.84 -4.11 -11.66
CA HIS A 23 -7.50 -4.67 -12.97
C HIS A 23 -8.59 -4.38 -14.01
N GLN A 24 -9.85 -4.56 -13.65
CA GLN A 24 -11.00 -4.23 -14.52
C GLN A 24 -11.05 -2.72 -14.85
N ALA A 25 -10.56 -1.88 -13.95
CA ALA A 25 -10.38 -0.44 -14.18
C ALA A 25 -9.10 -0.09 -14.97
N GLY A 26 -8.33 -1.08 -15.43
CA GLY A 26 -7.16 -0.90 -16.30
C GLY A 26 -5.84 -0.63 -15.57
N TRP A 27 -5.79 -0.81 -14.25
CA TRP A 27 -4.55 -0.62 -13.48
C TRP A 27 -3.68 -1.89 -13.48
N CYS A 28 -2.37 -1.73 -13.63
CA CYS A 28 -1.40 -2.72 -13.17
C CYS A 28 -1.09 -2.49 -11.67
N ILE A 29 -0.97 -3.55 -10.88
CA ILE A 29 -0.95 -3.48 -9.41
C ILE A 29 0.31 -4.10 -8.81
N CYS A 30 0.95 -3.42 -7.87
CA CYS A 30 1.90 -4.02 -6.93
C CYS A 30 1.41 -3.81 -5.49
N VAL A 31 1.06 -4.88 -4.80
CA VAL A 31 0.51 -4.80 -3.43
C VAL A 31 1.66 -4.65 -2.43
N ILE A 32 1.56 -3.64 -1.57
CA ILE A 32 2.55 -3.29 -0.54
C ILE A 32 1.91 -3.43 0.84
N PRO A 33 1.84 -4.64 1.42
CA PRO A 33 1.28 -4.80 2.74
C PRO A 33 2.27 -4.34 3.81
N THR A 34 1.75 -3.74 4.89
CA THR A 34 2.52 -3.62 6.13
C THR A 34 2.93 -5.02 6.62
N PRO A 35 4.03 -5.17 7.41
CA PRO A 35 4.45 -6.48 7.90
C PRO A 35 3.34 -7.27 8.62
N ARG A 36 2.46 -6.58 9.34
CA ARG A 36 1.31 -7.23 9.99
C ARG A 36 0.17 -7.58 9.04
N ALA A 37 -0.05 -6.81 7.97
CA ALA A 37 -1.04 -7.18 6.96
C ALA A 37 -0.55 -8.34 6.09
N ALA A 38 0.76 -8.44 5.89
CA ALA A 38 1.37 -9.51 5.12
C ALA A 38 1.04 -10.90 5.71
N SER A 39 0.87 -11.02 7.02
CA SER A 39 0.45 -12.30 7.65
C SER A 39 -1.04 -12.60 7.53
N TRP A 40 -1.85 -11.71 6.93
CA TRP A 40 -3.31 -11.86 6.81
C TRP A 40 -3.78 -12.21 5.39
N ILE A 41 -2.87 -12.16 4.42
CA ILE A 41 -3.17 -12.30 2.99
C ILE A 41 -2.44 -13.49 2.41
N ASP A 42 -2.97 -14.05 1.33
CA ASP A 42 -2.33 -15.10 0.56
C ASP A 42 -1.40 -14.47 -0.49
N HIS A 43 -0.09 -14.58 -0.29
CA HIS A 43 0.90 -13.98 -1.17
C HIS A 43 0.87 -14.66 -2.53
N HIS A 44 0.81 -15.99 -2.57
CA HIS A 44 0.87 -16.74 -3.80
C HIS A 44 -0.29 -16.40 -4.75
N VAL A 45 -1.50 -16.31 -4.21
CA VAL A 45 -2.68 -15.91 -5.00
C VAL A 45 -2.53 -14.51 -5.56
N LEU A 46 -2.02 -13.57 -4.76
CA LEU A 46 -1.86 -12.18 -5.20
C LEU A 46 -0.71 -12.03 -6.20
N GLU A 47 0.39 -12.76 -6.05
CA GLU A 47 1.50 -12.76 -7.01
C GLU A 47 1.05 -13.30 -8.37
N GLN A 48 0.29 -14.40 -8.37
CA GLN A 48 -0.28 -14.95 -9.61
C GLN A 48 -1.25 -13.98 -10.30
N ARG A 49 -2.09 -13.30 -9.53
CA ARG A 49 -3.07 -12.35 -10.08
C ARG A 49 -2.40 -11.10 -10.61
N THR A 50 -1.46 -10.53 -9.85
CA THR A 50 -0.85 -9.24 -10.16
C THR A 50 0.31 -9.35 -11.14
N GLY A 51 0.97 -10.51 -11.21
CA GLY A 51 2.22 -10.70 -11.95
C GLY A 51 3.44 -10.08 -11.26
N TYR A 52 3.31 -9.60 -10.02
CA TYR A 52 4.36 -8.93 -9.27
C TYR A 52 4.52 -9.54 -7.87
N PRO A 53 5.74 -9.53 -7.29
CA PRO A 53 5.97 -10.04 -5.95
C PRO A 53 5.25 -9.19 -4.89
N ILE A 54 4.78 -9.83 -3.81
CA ILE A 54 4.16 -9.13 -2.68
C ILE A 54 5.26 -8.66 -1.73
N ARG A 55 5.59 -7.36 -1.81
CA ARG A 55 6.70 -6.79 -1.04
C ARG A 55 6.22 -6.06 0.21
N HIS A 56 6.62 -6.58 1.38
CA HIS A 56 6.30 -6.01 2.69
C HIS A 56 7.53 -5.61 3.52
N ASP A 57 8.72 -6.00 3.06
CA ASP A 57 9.99 -5.71 3.72
C ASP A 57 11.01 -5.12 2.74
N HIS A 58 12.02 -4.47 3.29
CA HIS A 58 13.12 -3.91 2.53
C HIS A 58 13.91 -5.03 1.86
N ARG A 59 14.40 -4.74 0.67
CA ARG A 59 15.31 -5.63 -0.03
C ARG A 59 16.65 -5.71 0.70
N LEU A 60 17.32 -6.85 0.59
CA LEU A 60 18.68 -6.98 1.09
C LEU A 60 19.68 -6.36 0.10
N PRO A 61 20.89 -5.98 0.57
CA PRO A 61 21.96 -5.57 -0.32
C PRO A 61 22.26 -6.65 -1.37
N GLY A 62 22.17 -6.28 -2.65
CA GLY A 62 22.40 -7.19 -3.78
C GLY A 62 21.12 -7.78 -4.41
N ASP A 63 19.97 -7.64 -3.76
CA ASP A 63 18.70 -8.05 -4.37
C ASP A 63 18.36 -7.13 -5.57
N PRO A 64 17.91 -7.71 -6.70
CA PRO A 64 17.47 -6.92 -7.85
C PRO A 64 16.24 -6.08 -7.49
N ASP A 65 16.20 -4.84 -7.98
CA ASP A 65 14.99 -4.05 -7.88
C ASP A 65 13.96 -4.59 -8.86
N SER A 66 12.74 -4.79 -8.36
CA SER A 66 11.74 -5.61 -9.04
C SER A 66 10.38 -4.97 -9.16
N LEU A 67 10.14 -3.86 -8.47
CA LEU A 67 8.85 -3.18 -8.53
C LEU A 67 8.91 -2.03 -9.53
N PRO A 68 8.04 -2.01 -10.56
CA PRO A 68 7.94 -0.87 -11.45
C PRO A 68 7.52 0.37 -10.69
N ARG A 69 8.05 1.55 -11.05
CA ARG A 69 7.69 2.82 -10.40
C ARG A 69 6.17 3.01 -10.33
N ALA A 70 5.67 3.47 -9.18
CA ALA A 70 4.26 3.78 -8.98
C ALA A 70 3.86 5.09 -9.68
N ASP A 71 2.68 5.09 -10.31
CA ASP A 71 2.02 6.30 -10.82
C ASP A 71 1.04 6.88 -9.78
N ALA A 72 0.58 6.05 -8.83
CA ALA A 72 -0.28 6.44 -7.72
C ALA A 72 -0.15 5.44 -6.56
N VAL A 73 -0.51 5.87 -5.34
CA VAL A 73 -0.56 5.03 -4.13
C VAL A 73 -1.94 5.11 -3.49
N ALA A 74 -2.48 3.98 -3.06
CA ALA A 74 -3.74 3.91 -2.33
C ALA A 74 -3.53 3.21 -0.98
N VAL A 75 -3.70 3.92 0.13
CA VAL A 75 -3.61 3.32 1.48
C VAL A 75 -4.98 2.78 1.88
N VAL A 76 -5.22 1.49 1.62
CA VAL A 76 -6.53 0.87 1.75
C VAL A 76 -6.42 -0.60 2.19
N PRO A 77 -6.94 -0.97 3.37
CA PRO A 77 -7.36 -0.08 4.44
C PRO A 77 -6.15 0.63 5.07
N ALA A 78 -6.34 1.86 5.54
CA ALA A 78 -5.37 2.56 6.38
C ALA A 78 -5.75 2.44 7.86
N THR A 79 -4.80 2.04 8.71
CA THR A 79 -4.97 2.06 10.18
C THR A 79 -4.35 3.32 10.79
N PHE A 80 -4.85 3.73 11.95
CA PHE A 80 -4.27 4.86 12.70
C PHE A 80 -2.78 4.72 12.97
N ASN A 81 -2.29 3.51 13.26
CA ASN A 81 -0.86 3.28 13.48
C ASN A 81 -0.02 3.72 12.28
N THR A 82 -0.39 3.30 11.06
CA THR A 82 0.33 3.65 9.84
C THR A 82 0.18 5.13 9.52
N ILE A 83 -1.03 5.70 9.64
CA ILE A 83 -1.26 7.14 9.39
C ILE A 83 -0.44 8.01 10.35
N ASN A 84 -0.45 7.71 11.65
CA ASN A 84 0.26 8.51 12.64
C ASN A 84 1.78 8.43 12.45
N LYS A 85 2.31 7.24 12.14
CA LYS A 85 3.73 7.08 11.80
C LYS A 85 4.10 7.87 10.55
N TRP A 86 3.27 7.78 9.50
CA TRP A 86 3.51 8.49 8.25
C TRP A 86 3.47 10.02 8.45
N ALA A 87 2.47 10.53 9.15
CA ALA A 87 2.36 11.96 9.47
C ALA A 87 3.55 12.49 10.30
N ALA A 88 4.18 11.64 11.10
CA ALA A 88 5.38 11.96 11.87
C ALA A 88 6.69 11.77 11.08
N GLY A 89 6.63 11.39 9.79
CA GLY A 89 7.81 11.11 8.96
C GLY A 89 8.56 9.83 9.35
N ILE A 90 7.94 8.92 10.10
CA ILE A 90 8.56 7.64 10.47
C ILE A 90 8.58 6.72 9.24
N SER A 91 9.70 6.04 9.04
CA SER A 91 9.95 5.17 7.88
C SER A 91 10.49 3.79 8.27
N ASP A 92 9.94 3.19 9.34
CA ASP A 92 10.44 1.94 9.93
C ASP A 92 9.87 0.65 9.31
N THR A 93 9.11 0.78 8.22
CA THR A 93 8.63 -0.35 7.42
C THR A 93 8.72 0.01 5.93
N PHE A 94 8.82 -1.00 5.06
CA PHE A 94 8.84 -0.77 3.62
C PHE A 94 7.64 0.04 3.13
N ALA A 95 6.44 -0.28 3.63
CA ALA A 95 5.21 0.47 3.34
C ALA A 95 5.32 1.96 3.70
N LEU A 96 5.91 2.31 4.86
CA LEU A 96 6.12 3.71 5.23
C LEU A 96 7.21 4.37 4.38
N GLY A 97 8.24 3.62 3.97
CA GLY A 97 9.24 4.07 3.00
C GLY A 97 8.59 4.53 1.69
N ILE A 98 7.73 3.68 1.10
CA ILE A 98 6.96 4.01 -0.11
C ILE A 98 6.10 5.28 0.11
N LEU A 99 5.43 5.40 1.25
CA LEU A 99 4.58 6.56 1.53
C LEU A 99 5.38 7.86 1.70
N ASN A 100 6.56 7.81 2.32
CA ASN A 100 7.44 8.97 2.45
C ASN A 100 8.08 9.34 1.10
N GLU A 101 8.49 8.36 0.31
CA GLU A 101 9.04 8.59 -1.04
C GLU A 101 8.00 9.19 -1.98
N ALA A 102 6.74 8.74 -1.90
CA ALA A 102 5.64 9.29 -2.70
C ALA A 102 5.47 10.81 -2.50
N ILE A 103 5.75 11.33 -1.30
CA ILE A 103 5.74 12.79 -1.04
C ILE A 103 6.84 13.47 -1.85
N GLY A 104 8.09 12.97 -1.75
CA GLY A 104 9.24 13.57 -2.45
C GLY A 104 9.18 13.43 -3.97
N LEU A 105 8.50 12.40 -4.47
CA LEU A 105 8.30 12.15 -5.90
C LEU A 105 6.99 12.74 -6.45
N GLU A 106 6.22 13.45 -5.62
CA GLU A 106 4.92 14.03 -5.98
C GLU A 106 3.93 13.00 -6.57
N ILE A 107 4.02 11.75 -6.10
CA ILE A 107 3.12 10.66 -6.51
C ILE A 107 1.77 10.85 -5.78
N PRO A 108 0.63 10.88 -6.49
CA PRO A 108 -0.68 11.02 -5.85
C PRO A 108 -0.96 9.90 -4.84
N VAL A 109 -1.33 10.27 -3.62
CA VAL A 109 -1.72 9.33 -2.56
C VAL A 109 -3.17 9.52 -2.15
N VAL A 110 -3.95 8.43 -2.12
CA VAL A 110 -5.32 8.41 -1.57
C VAL A 110 -5.38 7.52 -0.33
N VAL A 111 -6.17 7.91 0.68
CA VAL A 111 -6.26 7.18 1.95
C VAL A 111 -7.71 6.84 2.26
N ARG A 112 -8.00 5.56 2.51
CA ARG A 112 -9.29 5.13 3.09
C ARG A 112 -9.03 4.63 4.50
N HIS A 113 -9.36 5.45 5.48
CA HIS A 113 -9.20 5.10 6.88
C HIS A 113 -10.23 4.04 7.29
N HIS A 114 -9.75 2.99 7.94
CA HIS A 114 -10.59 1.98 8.56
C HIS A 114 -10.80 2.32 10.04
N THR A 115 -12.04 2.68 10.42
CA THR A 115 -12.45 2.76 11.82
C THR A 115 -13.36 1.59 12.17
N SER A 116 -13.36 1.18 13.44
CA SER A 116 -14.34 0.23 13.99
C SER A 116 -15.79 0.75 13.94
N LEU A 117 -15.99 2.06 13.69
CA LEU A 117 -17.28 2.74 13.59
C LEU A 117 -17.70 2.99 12.12
N GLY A 118 -17.04 2.35 11.14
CA GLY A 118 -17.30 2.53 9.70
C GLY A 118 -16.15 3.21 8.95
N SER A 119 -16.07 3.01 7.64
CA SER A 119 -14.96 3.53 6.83
C SER A 119 -15.21 4.97 6.34
N ARG A 120 -14.18 5.82 6.33
CA ARG A 120 -14.20 7.18 5.75
C ARG A 120 -13.02 7.35 4.77
N VAL A 121 -13.26 7.98 3.62
CA VAL A 121 -12.19 8.38 2.68
C VAL A 121 -11.65 9.67 3.23
N VAL A 122 -10.34 9.74 3.43
CA VAL A 122 -9.64 10.99 3.70
C VAL A 122 -8.70 11.19 2.53
N GLN A 123 -8.91 12.23 1.72
CA GLN A 123 -7.89 12.63 0.75
C GLN A 123 -6.75 13.29 1.51
N ALA A 124 -5.65 12.57 1.69
CA ALA A 124 -4.40 13.17 2.12
C ALA A 124 -3.67 13.66 0.86
N VAL A 125 -3.94 14.90 0.45
CA VAL A 125 -3.03 15.58 -0.47
C VAL A 125 -1.86 16.06 0.37
N ALA A 126 -0.70 15.42 0.23
CA ALA A 126 0.56 15.99 0.70
C ALA A 126 0.80 17.26 -0.13
N ARG A 127 0.23 18.39 0.29
CA ARG A 127 0.68 19.69 -0.20
C ARG A 127 2.01 19.93 0.48
N SER A 128 3.07 19.98 -0.33
CA SER A 128 4.42 20.35 0.05
C SER A 128 4.37 21.49 1.07
N LEU A 129 4.96 21.26 2.25
CA LEU A 129 5.21 22.30 3.24
C LEU A 129 6.11 23.38 2.64
#